data_AF-A0A3D3TQR2-F1
#
_entry.id   AF-A0A3D3TQR2-F1
#
_cell.length_a   1.000
_cell.length_b   1.000
_cell.length_c   1.000
_cell.angle_alpha   90.00
_cell.angle_beta   90.00
_cell.angle_gamma   90.00
#
_symmetry.space_group_name_H-M   'P 1'
#
loop_
_entity.id
_entity.type
_entity.pdbx_description
1 polymer ?
#
loop_
_entity_poly.entity_id
_entity_poly.type
_entity_poly.pdbx_seq_one_letter_code
_entity_poly.pdbx_strand_id
1 'polypeptide(L)'
;MKIELIEASKADKMILKNMIELYNYDLSEYENRDLNEHGLYDYSYLDNYWTEKDRYPFIIRVDDKLAGFVLVNKHSVVTSSPTDYAIAEFFVLKKYRKRGIGKIVAFEVFNKFQGNWEVKQLRLHKVSHIFWNNVINQYTLGNFIELENGNEVWDGPIHRFTNKLKKEDTEIKEAMDVLYNISGDKELIQLAEMRDKAIRDEKSRLQGARDEGREEGIKQGAKDALVKSTIKLLRKKFKDIPDNIIESILKLSLEKIEEINEDLFDIESLEELKKYL
;
A
#
# COMPACT_ATOMS: atom_id res chain seq x y z
N MET A 1 -2.62 8.63 -21.18
CA MET A 1 -4.08 8.48 -21.12
C MET A 1 -4.61 9.62 -20.29
N LYS A 2 -5.34 10.55 -20.91
CA LYS A 2 -5.94 11.72 -20.26
C LYS A 2 -7.37 11.37 -19.85
N ILE A 3 -7.71 11.54 -18.58
CA ILE A 3 -9.07 11.36 -18.05
C ILE A 3 -9.58 12.74 -17.66
N GLU A 4 -10.80 13.06 -18.06
CA GLU A 4 -11.43 14.34 -17.76
C GLU A 4 -12.85 14.14 -17.24
N LEU A 5 -13.18 14.84 -16.15
CA LEU A 5 -14.52 14.94 -15.62
C LEU A 5 -15.10 16.32 -15.92
N ILE A 6 -16.11 16.36 -16.78
CA ILE A 6 -16.70 17.62 -17.27
C ILE A 6 -18.13 17.72 -16.74
N GLU A 7 -18.47 18.84 -16.11
CA GLU A 7 -19.85 19.11 -15.69
C GLU A 7 -20.76 19.22 -16.92
N ALA A 8 -21.84 18.44 -16.95
CA ALA A 8 -22.71 18.35 -18.11
C ALA A 8 -23.65 19.54 -18.17
N SER A 9 -23.54 20.34 -19.23
CA SER A 9 -24.47 21.43 -19.47
C SER A 9 -25.81 20.90 -19.98
N LYS A 10 -26.83 21.77 -20.05
CA LYS A 10 -28.13 21.39 -20.63
C LYS A 10 -28.02 20.93 -22.09
N ALA A 11 -27.01 21.41 -22.83
CA ALA A 11 -26.75 20.98 -24.21
C ALA A 11 -26.29 19.51 -24.27
N ASP A 12 -25.66 19.00 -23.21
CA ASP A 12 -25.17 17.63 -23.12
C ASP A 12 -26.25 16.62 -22.70
N LYS A 13 -27.47 17.08 -22.43
CA LYS A 13 -28.58 16.25 -21.95
C LYS A 13 -28.81 15.02 -22.81
N MET A 14 -28.78 15.16 -24.14
CA MET A 14 -29.00 14.03 -25.05
C MET A 14 -27.86 13.01 -24.99
N ILE A 15 -26.62 13.46 -24.80
CA ILE A 15 -25.45 12.58 -24.63
C ILE A 15 -25.64 11.75 -23.36
N LEU A 16 -26.03 12.40 -22.25
CA LEU A 16 -26.26 11.73 -20.98
C LEU A 16 -27.45 10.76 -21.05
N LYS A 17 -28.55 11.17 -21.69
CA LYS A 17 -29.72 10.30 -21.94
C LYS A 17 -29.29 9.00 -22.64
N ASN A 18 -28.54 9.11 -23.74
CA ASN A 18 -28.09 7.94 -24.50
C ASN A 18 -27.16 7.02 -23.70
N MET A 19 -26.29 7.57 -22.86
CA MET A 19 -25.42 6.74 -21.99
C MET A 19 -26.18 6.10 -20.84
N ILE A 20 -27.24 6.74 -20.32
CA ILE A 20 -28.10 6.17 -19.28
C ILE A 20 -28.84 4.93 -19.80
N GLU A 21 -29.26 4.90 -21.07
CA GLU A 21 -29.83 3.69 -21.66
C GLU A 21 -28.84 2.51 -21.60
N LEU A 22 -27.56 2.75 -21.88
CA LEU A 22 -26.51 1.72 -21.78
C LEU A 22 -26.25 1.29 -20.33
N TYR A 23 -26.36 2.22 -19.39
CA TYR A 23 -26.24 1.94 -17.96
C TYR A 23 -27.40 1.07 -17.47
N ASN A 24 -28.63 1.44 -17.81
CA ASN A 24 -29.83 0.69 -17.46
C ASN A 24 -29.85 -0.69 -18.13
N TYR A 25 -29.38 -0.80 -19.37
CA TYR A 25 -29.17 -2.09 -20.03
C TYR A 25 -28.21 -2.98 -19.21
N ASP A 26 -27.08 -2.42 -18.78
CA ASP A 26 -26.12 -3.14 -17.93
C ASP A 26 -26.71 -3.52 -16.55
N LEU A 27 -27.67 -2.76 -16.02
CA LEU A 27 -28.34 -3.06 -14.75
C LEU A 27 -29.57 -3.97 -14.87
N SER A 28 -30.13 -4.12 -16.07
CA SER A 28 -31.38 -4.83 -16.31
C SER A 28 -31.34 -6.28 -15.80
N GLU A 29 -30.17 -6.93 -15.85
CA GLU A 29 -29.97 -8.29 -15.33
C GLU A 29 -30.12 -8.39 -13.79
N TYR A 30 -30.00 -7.29 -13.06
CA TYR A 30 -30.12 -7.25 -11.59
C TYR A 30 -31.47 -6.71 -11.11
N GLU A 31 -32.13 -5.85 -11.90
CA GLU A 31 -33.36 -5.15 -11.50
C GLU A 31 -34.61 -5.68 -12.20
N ASN A 32 -34.48 -6.68 -13.10
CA ASN A 32 -35.59 -7.24 -13.88
C ASN A 32 -36.42 -6.15 -14.60
N ARG A 33 -35.74 -5.17 -15.20
CA ARG A 33 -36.35 -4.09 -15.97
C ARG A 33 -36.54 -4.46 -17.44
N ASP A 34 -37.72 -4.15 -17.95
CA ASP A 34 -38.05 -4.25 -19.38
C ASP A 34 -37.94 -2.89 -20.08
N LEU A 35 -37.76 -2.94 -21.40
CA LEU A 35 -37.89 -1.76 -22.25
C LEU A 35 -39.36 -1.35 -22.36
N ASN A 36 -39.61 -0.06 -22.52
CA ASN A 36 -40.93 0.46 -22.89
C ASN A 36 -41.24 0.18 -24.39
N GLU A 37 -42.46 0.55 -24.81
CA GLU A 37 -42.96 0.42 -26.21
C GLU A 37 -42.11 1.17 -27.26
N HIS A 38 -41.19 2.05 -26.83
CA HIS A 38 -40.27 2.79 -27.68
C HIS A 38 -38.85 2.21 -27.70
N GLY A 39 -38.62 1.08 -27.01
CA GLY A 39 -37.31 0.44 -26.92
C GLY A 39 -36.33 1.17 -26.00
N LEU A 40 -36.83 1.88 -24.99
CA LEU A 40 -36.02 2.63 -24.00
C LEU A 40 -36.28 2.13 -22.58
N TYR A 41 -35.26 2.17 -21.73
CA TYR A 41 -35.41 1.98 -20.29
C TYR A 41 -35.92 3.24 -19.58
N ASP A 42 -35.67 4.41 -20.17
CA ASP A 42 -35.97 5.73 -19.61
C ASP A 42 -35.31 6.03 -18.25
N TYR A 43 -35.30 7.31 -17.88
CA TYR A 43 -34.83 7.75 -16.57
C TYR A 43 -35.59 9.01 -16.14
N SER A 44 -36.61 8.84 -15.31
CA SER A 44 -37.59 9.89 -14.96
C SER A 44 -36.98 11.12 -14.32
N TYR A 45 -35.81 11.00 -13.69
CA TYR A 45 -35.15 12.08 -12.95
C TYR A 45 -34.07 12.81 -13.75
N LEU A 46 -33.92 12.51 -15.05
CA LEU A 46 -32.82 13.07 -15.85
C LEU A 46 -32.90 14.59 -15.92
N ASP A 47 -34.10 15.12 -16.17
CA ASP A 47 -34.33 16.56 -16.33
C ASP A 47 -33.99 17.34 -15.06
N ASN A 48 -34.16 16.72 -13.90
CA ASN A 48 -33.93 17.33 -12.60
C ASN A 48 -32.48 17.79 -12.42
N TYR A 49 -31.51 17.18 -13.13
CA TYR A 49 -30.10 17.59 -13.09
C TYR A 49 -29.83 18.98 -13.68
N TRP A 50 -30.79 19.59 -14.38
CA TRP A 50 -30.70 20.97 -14.88
C TRP A 50 -31.80 21.88 -14.34
N THR A 51 -32.72 21.37 -13.51
CA THR A 51 -33.81 22.16 -12.91
C THR A 51 -33.71 22.26 -11.39
N GLU A 52 -32.99 21.34 -10.72
CA GLU A 52 -32.78 21.36 -9.28
C GLU A 52 -31.33 21.72 -8.93
N LYS A 53 -31.14 22.55 -7.90
CA LYS A 53 -29.82 23.08 -7.48
C LYS A 53 -28.92 22.07 -6.76
N ASP A 54 -29.47 20.93 -6.34
CA ASP A 54 -28.81 19.93 -5.50
C ASP A 54 -28.43 18.67 -6.28
N ARG A 55 -28.28 18.80 -7.60
CA ARG A 55 -27.95 17.74 -8.55
C ARG A 55 -26.81 18.20 -9.47
N TYR A 56 -25.82 17.34 -9.65
CA TYR A 56 -24.59 17.66 -10.37
C TYR A 56 -24.28 16.52 -11.37
N PRO A 57 -24.56 16.73 -12.66
CA PRO A 57 -24.26 15.75 -13.70
C PRO A 57 -22.84 15.93 -14.24
N PHE A 58 -22.11 14.83 -14.43
CA PHE A 58 -20.77 14.84 -15.01
C PHE A 58 -20.62 13.82 -16.14
N ILE A 59 -19.88 14.20 -17.18
CA ILE A 59 -19.45 13.32 -18.27
C ILE A 59 -17.99 12.97 -18.06
N ILE A 60 -17.67 11.69 -18.24
CA ILE A 60 -16.30 11.18 -18.21
C ILE A 60 -15.79 11.11 -19.66
N ARG A 61 -14.64 11.73 -19.92
CA ARG A 61 -13.89 11.57 -21.16
C ARG A 61 -12.54 10.90 -20.94
N VAL A 62 -12.12 10.09 -21.90
CA VAL A 62 -10.81 9.46 -21.94
C VAL A 62 -10.21 9.69 -23.32
N ASP A 63 -9.09 10.42 -23.37
CA ASP A 63 -8.46 10.87 -24.62
C ASP A 63 -9.50 11.50 -25.59
N ASP A 64 -10.26 12.47 -25.06
CA ASP A 64 -11.36 13.21 -25.70
C ASP A 64 -12.59 12.38 -26.13
N LYS A 65 -12.61 11.07 -25.87
CA LYS A 65 -13.76 10.19 -26.19
C LYS A 65 -14.69 10.02 -24.99
N LEU A 66 -16.01 9.95 -25.24
CA LEU A 66 -17.00 9.63 -24.20
C LEU A 66 -16.69 8.26 -23.58
N ALA A 67 -16.58 8.23 -22.26
CA ALA A 67 -16.19 7.06 -21.49
C ALA A 67 -17.21 6.67 -20.41
N GLY A 68 -18.14 7.55 -20.07
CA GLY A 68 -19.16 7.31 -19.06
C GLY A 68 -19.71 8.59 -18.45
N PHE A 69 -20.33 8.47 -17.28
CA PHE A 69 -20.89 9.59 -16.54
C PHE A 69 -20.92 9.31 -15.03
N VAL A 70 -21.06 10.39 -14.26
CA VAL A 70 -21.35 10.34 -12.83
C VAL A 70 -22.49 11.30 -12.53
N LEU A 71 -23.47 10.85 -11.76
CA LEU A 71 -24.55 11.67 -11.26
C LEU A 71 -24.43 11.79 -9.74
N VAL A 72 -24.28 13.02 -9.25
CA VAL A 72 -24.23 13.32 -7.82
C VAL A 72 -25.50 14.08 -7.44
N ASN A 73 -26.06 13.80 -6.26
CA ASN A 73 -27.12 14.62 -5.69
C ASN A 73 -26.94 14.75 -4.17
N LYS A 74 -27.88 15.41 -3.48
CA LYS A 74 -27.90 15.50 -2.01
C LYS A 74 -29.01 14.68 -1.35
N HIS A 75 -29.58 13.70 -2.07
CA HIS A 75 -30.62 12.83 -1.54
C HIS A 75 -29.97 11.65 -0.80
N SER A 76 -30.46 11.35 0.40
CA SER A 76 -29.95 10.26 1.23
C SER A 76 -31.07 9.28 1.55
N VAL A 77 -30.74 7.99 1.49
CA VAL A 77 -31.65 6.93 1.96
C VAL A 77 -31.49 6.66 3.45
N VAL A 78 -30.46 7.20 4.12
CA VAL A 78 -30.23 7.04 5.56
C VAL A 78 -30.48 8.35 6.31
N THR A 79 -31.69 8.50 6.83
CA THR A 79 -32.16 9.74 7.50
C THR A 79 -31.63 9.93 8.92
N SER A 80 -31.09 8.87 9.53
CA SER A 80 -30.62 8.90 10.93
C SER A 80 -29.33 9.71 11.13
N SER A 81 -28.64 10.11 10.06
CA SER A 81 -27.51 11.04 10.18
C SER A 81 -27.30 11.85 8.90
N PRO A 82 -26.63 13.02 8.98
CA PRO A 82 -26.50 13.93 7.85
C PRO A 82 -25.74 13.32 6.67
N THR A 83 -26.23 13.60 5.47
CA THR A 83 -25.57 13.30 4.19
C THR A 83 -25.55 14.58 3.38
N ASP A 84 -24.36 15.01 2.96
CA ASP A 84 -24.19 16.21 2.15
C ASP A 84 -24.26 15.86 0.66
N TYR A 85 -23.75 14.69 0.28
CA TYR A 85 -23.70 14.22 -1.11
C TYR A 85 -23.92 12.71 -1.22
N ALA A 86 -24.51 12.28 -2.34
CA ALA A 86 -24.67 10.88 -2.70
C ALA A 86 -24.31 10.65 -4.16
N ILE A 87 -23.68 9.51 -4.44
CA ILE A 87 -23.57 8.99 -5.81
C ILE A 87 -24.94 8.43 -6.17
N ALA A 88 -25.64 9.13 -7.07
CA ALA A 88 -26.92 8.69 -7.58
C ALA A 88 -26.72 7.57 -8.59
N GLU A 89 -25.86 7.81 -9.59
CA GLU A 89 -25.51 6.85 -10.64
C GLU A 89 -24.02 7.00 -10.99
N PHE A 90 -23.37 5.89 -11.29
CA PHE A 90 -21.96 5.87 -11.68
C PHE A 90 -21.73 4.85 -12.78
N PHE A 91 -21.30 5.31 -13.95
CA PHE A 91 -21.17 4.44 -15.11
C PHE A 91 -19.88 4.72 -15.87
N VAL A 92 -19.15 3.64 -16.15
CA VAL A 92 -18.02 3.63 -17.07
C VAL A 92 -18.33 2.60 -18.15
N LEU A 93 -18.22 2.98 -19.42
CA LEU A 93 -18.43 2.09 -20.56
C LEU A 93 -17.49 0.89 -20.52
N LYS A 94 -17.97 -0.30 -20.91
CA LYS A 94 -17.22 -1.57 -20.84
C LYS A 94 -15.80 -1.49 -21.43
N LYS A 95 -15.63 -0.79 -22.56
CA LYS A 95 -14.33 -0.55 -23.22
C LYS A 95 -13.26 0.07 -22.28
N TYR A 96 -13.68 0.90 -21.33
CA TYR A 96 -12.82 1.65 -20.42
C TYR A 96 -12.69 1.02 -19.03
N ARG A 97 -13.41 -0.08 -18.75
CA ARG A 97 -13.32 -0.77 -17.45
C ARG A 97 -12.00 -1.51 -17.28
N LYS A 98 -11.66 -1.85 -16.02
CA LYS A 98 -10.43 -2.57 -15.62
C LYS A 98 -9.12 -1.85 -15.94
N ARG A 99 -9.16 -0.53 -16.10
CA ARG A 99 -8.00 0.36 -16.36
C ARG A 99 -7.78 1.42 -15.28
N GLY A 100 -8.40 1.25 -14.10
CA GLY A 100 -8.33 2.22 -13.00
C GLY A 100 -9.18 3.49 -13.16
N ILE A 101 -9.79 3.71 -14.34
CA ILE A 101 -10.54 4.94 -14.68
C ILE A 101 -11.66 5.23 -13.67
N GLY A 102 -12.49 4.23 -13.33
CA GLY A 102 -13.57 4.42 -12.36
C GLY A 102 -13.08 4.87 -10.97
N LYS A 103 -11.93 4.36 -10.52
CA LYS A 103 -11.35 4.77 -9.23
C LYS A 103 -10.88 6.23 -9.28
N ILE A 104 -10.17 6.61 -10.35
CA ILE A 104 -9.67 7.98 -10.54
C ILE A 104 -10.84 8.97 -10.57
N VAL A 105 -11.89 8.66 -11.32
CA VAL A 105 -13.09 9.50 -11.42
C VAL A 105 -13.83 9.60 -10.08
N ALA A 106 -13.98 8.50 -9.34
CA ALA A 106 -14.62 8.53 -8.03
C ALA A 106 -13.84 9.43 -7.04
N PHE A 107 -12.52 9.31 -7.02
CA PHE A 107 -11.66 10.16 -6.18
C PHE A 107 -11.78 11.63 -6.56
N GLU A 108 -11.78 11.94 -7.86
CA GLU A 108 -11.96 13.31 -8.35
C GLU A 108 -13.31 13.89 -7.92
N VAL A 109 -14.39 13.12 -8.03
CA VAL A 109 -15.74 13.51 -7.57
C VAL A 109 -15.75 13.77 -6.06
N PHE A 110 -15.19 12.85 -5.26
CA PHE A 110 -15.11 13.04 -3.81
C PHE A 110 -14.27 14.26 -3.45
N ASN A 111 -13.13 14.47 -4.11
CA ASN A 111 -12.29 15.64 -3.87
C ASN A 111 -12.99 16.95 -4.24
N LYS A 112 -13.82 16.94 -5.28
CA LYS A 112 -14.60 18.10 -5.72
C LYS A 112 -15.66 18.53 -4.69
N PHE A 113 -16.26 17.59 -3.96
CA PHE A 113 -17.29 17.91 -2.96
C PHE A 113 -16.90 17.43 -1.55
N GLN A 114 -16.59 18.40 -0.69
CA GLN A 114 -16.27 18.15 0.71
C GLN A 114 -17.55 18.00 1.53
N GLY A 115 -17.73 16.86 2.19
CA GLY A 115 -18.99 16.51 2.83
C GLY A 115 -19.05 15.12 3.44
N ASN A 116 -20.21 14.82 4.01
CA ASN A 116 -20.63 13.47 4.35
C ASN A 116 -21.21 12.80 3.10
N TRP A 117 -20.64 11.66 2.72
CA TRP A 117 -20.95 10.93 1.50
C TRP A 117 -21.77 9.68 1.76
N GLU A 118 -22.64 9.36 0.80
CA GLU A 118 -23.40 8.10 0.74
C GLU A 118 -23.24 7.46 -0.64
N VAL A 119 -22.97 6.15 -0.68
CA VAL A 119 -22.87 5.37 -1.91
C VAL A 119 -23.66 4.07 -1.74
N LYS A 120 -24.82 4.02 -2.40
CA LYS A 120 -25.74 2.89 -2.36
C LYS A 120 -25.53 1.94 -3.54
N GLN A 121 -25.76 0.65 -3.32
CA GLN A 121 -25.45 -0.40 -4.30
C GLN A 121 -26.59 -1.41 -4.36
N LEU A 122 -26.88 -1.92 -5.56
CA LEU A 122 -27.90 -2.95 -5.77
C LEU A 122 -27.42 -4.28 -5.18
N ARG A 123 -28.22 -4.91 -4.31
CA ARG A 123 -27.88 -6.14 -3.58
C ARG A 123 -27.22 -7.24 -4.44
N LEU A 124 -27.73 -7.45 -5.65
CA LEU A 124 -27.26 -8.54 -6.53
C LEU A 124 -26.05 -8.16 -7.39
N HIS A 125 -25.66 -6.88 -7.42
CA HIS A 125 -24.60 -6.39 -8.31
C HIS A 125 -23.21 -6.49 -7.66
N LYS A 126 -22.73 -7.73 -7.49
CA LYS A 126 -21.46 -8.07 -6.82
C LYS A 126 -20.24 -7.32 -7.35
N VAL A 127 -20.20 -7.03 -8.66
CA VAL A 127 -19.10 -6.28 -9.29
C VAL A 127 -19.03 -4.86 -8.74
N SER A 128 -20.18 -4.21 -8.53
CA SER A 128 -20.27 -2.89 -7.92
C SER A 128 -19.84 -2.92 -6.46
N HIS A 129 -20.20 -3.98 -5.71
CA HIS A 129 -19.79 -4.13 -4.31
C HIS A 129 -18.27 -4.18 -4.15
N ILE A 130 -17.63 -5.04 -4.93
CA ILE A 130 -16.17 -5.16 -4.93
C ILE A 130 -15.53 -3.84 -5.37
N PHE A 131 -16.10 -3.15 -6.36
CA PHE A 131 -15.59 -1.88 -6.83
C PHE A 131 -15.66 -0.80 -5.73
N TRP A 132 -16.83 -0.56 -5.16
CA TRP A 132 -17.04 0.53 -4.21
C TRP A 132 -16.34 0.29 -2.88
N ASN A 133 -16.37 -0.94 -2.35
CA ASN A 133 -15.62 -1.27 -1.14
C ASN A 133 -14.13 -0.96 -1.32
N ASN A 134 -13.53 -1.39 -2.44
CA ASN A 134 -12.12 -1.09 -2.72
C ASN A 134 -11.83 0.40 -2.90
N VAL A 135 -12.67 1.12 -3.65
CA VAL A 135 -12.49 2.55 -3.93
C VAL A 135 -12.63 3.37 -2.65
N ILE A 136 -13.70 3.16 -1.87
CA ILE A 136 -13.98 3.92 -0.66
C ILE A 136 -12.98 3.56 0.44
N ASN A 137 -12.62 2.29 0.60
CA ASN A 137 -11.57 1.88 1.54
C ASN A 137 -10.24 2.56 1.23
N GLN A 138 -9.81 2.60 -0.04
CA GLN A 138 -8.59 3.29 -0.44
C GLN A 138 -8.68 4.80 -0.23
N TYR A 139 -9.82 5.41 -0.59
CA TYR A 139 -10.02 6.86 -0.47
C TYR A 139 -10.00 7.34 0.98
N THR A 140 -10.61 6.56 1.87
CA THR A 140 -10.81 6.91 3.28
C THR A 140 -9.76 6.31 4.21
N LEU A 141 -8.81 5.51 3.68
CA LEU A 141 -7.87 4.71 4.46
C LEU A 141 -8.59 3.78 5.47
N GLY A 142 -9.71 3.19 5.04
CA GLY A 142 -10.56 2.32 5.86
C GLY A 142 -11.55 3.05 6.77
N ASN A 143 -11.58 4.38 6.77
CA ASN A 143 -12.49 5.18 7.60
C ASN A 143 -13.86 5.38 6.93
N PHE A 144 -14.63 4.30 6.82
CA PHE A 144 -16.01 4.33 6.36
C PHE A 144 -16.87 3.34 7.14
N ILE A 145 -18.18 3.51 7.06
CA ILE A 145 -19.18 2.60 7.62
C ILE A 145 -19.92 1.96 6.46
N GLU A 146 -20.19 0.66 6.56
CA GLU A 146 -21.03 -0.07 5.64
C GLU A 146 -22.30 -0.58 6.34
N LEU A 147 -23.46 -0.29 5.75
CA LEU A 147 -24.72 -0.93 6.10
C LEU A 147 -24.97 -2.04 5.08
N GLU A 148 -24.44 -3.24 5.35
CA GLU A 148 -24.39 -4.37 4.40
C GLU A 148 -25.77 -4.76 3.85
N ASN A 149 -26.81 -4.70 4.69
CA ASN A 149 -28.16 -5.10 4.32
C ASN A 149 -29.06 -3.94 3.87
N GLY A 150 -28.54 -2.72 3.77
CA GLY A 150 -29.35 -1.54 3.43
C GLY A 150 -30.29 -1.13 4.56
N ASN A 151 -31.49 -0.68 4.20
CA ASN A 151 -32.54 -0.25 5.13
C ASN A 151 -33.94 -0.39 4.50
N GLU A 152 -34.97 0.14 5.16
CA GLU A 152 -36.36 0.09 4.66
C GLU A 152 -36.58 0.83 3.33
N VAL A 153 -35.69 1.76 2.97
CA VAL A 153 -35.77 2.60 1.76
C VAL A 153 -34.92 2.02 0.62
N TRP A 154 -33.86 1.27 0.92
CA TRP A 154 -32.92 0.76 -0.07
C TRP A 154 -32.51 -0.69 0.21
N ASP A 155 -32.71 -1.53 -0.80
CA ASP A 155 -32.35 -2.95 -0.77
C ASP A 155 -30.93 -3.21 -1.33
N GLY A 156 -29.94 -3.10 -0.44
CA GLY A 156 -28.54 -3.43 -0.73
C GLY A 156 -27.55 -2.60 0.07
N PRO A 157 -26.23 -2.86 -0.07
CA PRO A 157 -25.22 -2.20 0.73
C PRO A 157 -25.20 -0.68 0.57
N ILE A 158 -24.98 0.02 1.67
CA ILE A 158 -24.81 1.47 1.70
C ILE A 158 -23.49 1.80 2.39
N HIS A 159 -22.56 2.40 1.66
CA HIS A 159 -21.32 2.92 2.23
C HIS A 159 -21.51 4.38 2.63
N ARG A 160 -20.96 4.76 3.79
CA ARG A 160 -20.98 6.12 4.31
C ARG A 160 -19.62 6.52 4.84
N PHE A 161 -19.19 7.71 4.51
CA PHE A 161 -17.92 8.27 4.99
C PHE A 161 -17.98 9.79 5.02
N THR A 162 -17.01 10.41 5.68
CA THR A 162 -16.81 11.86 5.61
C THR A 162 -15.45 12.13 5.02
N ASN A 163 -15.36 13.10 4.12
CA ASN A 163 -14.09 13.56 3.60
C ASN A 163 -13.78 15.01 4.01
N LYS A 164 -14.49 15.52 5.02
CA LYS A 164 -14.19 16.82 5.64
C LYS A 164 -12.80 16.73 6.30
N LEU A 165 -11.80 17.21 5.59
CA LEU A 165 -10.42 17.19 6.05
C LEU A 165 -10.25 18.10 7.27
N LYS A 166 -9.67 17.58 8.34
CA LYS A 166 -9.05 18.44 9.36
C LYS A 166 -7.71 18.94 8.79
N LYS A 167 -7.17 20.03 9.31
CA LYS A 167 -5.95 20.66 8.79
C LYS A 167 -4.76 19.68 8.67
N GLU A 168 -4.63 18.75 9.62
CA GLU A 168 -3.62 17.68 9.64
C GLU A 168 -3.87 16.63 8.54
N ASP A 169 -5.14 16.33 8.22
CA ASP A 169 -5.50 15.41 7.13
C ASP A 169 -5.16 15.99 5.76
N THR A 170 -5.18 17.32 5.62
CA THR A 170 -4.85 18.00 4.36
C THR A 170 -3.39 17.80 3.96
N GLU A 171 -2.44 17.96 4.88
CA GLU A 171 -1.01 17.78 4.60
C GLU A 171 -0.69 16.32 4.25
N ILE A 172 -1.29 15.37 4.98
CA ILE A 172 -1.16 13.94 4.70
C ILE A 172 -1.75 13.59 3.34
N LYS A 173 -2.94 14.13 3.03
CA LYS A 173 -3.60 13.90 1.75
C LYS A 173 -2.81 14.50 0.59
N GLU A 174 -2.27 15.71 0.72
CA GLU A 174 -1.43 16.32 -0.30
C GLU A 174 -0.19 15.46 -0.59
N ALA A 175 0.49 14.97 0.46
CA ALA A 175 1.60 14.04 0.29
C ALA A 175 1.17 12.72 -0.38
N MET A 176 0.02 12.17 -0.01
CA MET A 176 -0.55 10.96 -0.60
C MET A 176 -0.96 11.15 -2.06
N ASP A 177 -1.56 12.28 -2.42
CA ASP A 177 -1.96 12.62 -3.79
C ASP A 177 -0.72 12.78 -4.67
N VAL A 178 0.36 13.37 -4.15
CA VAL A 178 1.67 13.40 -4.83
C VAL A 178 2.17 11.98 -5.08
N LEU A 179 2.19 11.12 -4.05
CA LEU A 179 2.60 9.72 -4.18
C LEU A 179 1.72 8.94 -5.17
N TYR A 180 0.41 9.17 -5.14
CA TYR A 180 -0.56 8.49 -5.99
C TYR A 180 -0.44 8.94 -7.46
N ASN A 181 -0.24 10.23 -7.71
CA ASN A 181 0.00 10.75 -9.05
C ASN A 181 1.34 10.26 -9.62
N ILE A 182 2.38 10.13 -8.77
CA ILE A 182 3.64 9.46 -9.13
C ILE A 182 3.41 7.96 -9.41
N SER A 183 2.51 7.31 -8.68
CA SER A 183 2.15 5.88 -8.88
C SER A 183 1.35 5.59 -10.17
N GLY A 184 0.93 6.62 -10.91
CA GLY A 184 0.33 6.45 -12.23
C GLY A 184 1.34 6.08 -13.33
N ASP A 185 2.64 6.28 -13.07
CA ASP A 185 3.72 6.05 -14.00
C ASP A 185 4.48 4.75 -13.67
N LYS A 186 4.35 3.76 -14.56
CA LYS A 186 4.97 2.44 -14.38
C LYS A 186 6.49 2.50 -14.29
N GLU A 187 7.14 3.46 -14.95
CA GLU A 187 8.61 3.58 -14.91
C GLU A 187 9.08 4.11 -13.55
N LEU A 188 8.34 5.05 -12.96
CA LEU A 188 8.66 5.58 -11.63
C LEU A 188 8.42 4.56 -10.52
N ILE A 189 7.38 3.72 -10.64
CA ILE A 189 7.17 2.60 -9.71
C ILE A 189 8.34 1.63 -9.76
N GLN A 190 8.74 1.19 -10.96
CA GLN A 190 9.88 0.27 -11.11
C GLN A 190 11.17 0.90 -10.58
N LEU A 191 11.38 2.21 -10.82
CA LEU A 191 12.55 2.91 -10.31
C LEU A 191 12.55 3.00 -8.77
N ALA A 192 11.40 3.24 -8.15
CA ALA A 192 11.27 3.24 -6.69
C ALA A 192 11.50 1.84 -6.10
N GLU A 193 10.91 0.80 -6.69
CA GLU A 193 11.12 -0.59 -6.27
C GLU A 193 12.59 -1.02 -6.41
N MET A 194 13.26 -0.64 -7.49
CA MET A 194 14.69 -0.89 -7.70
C MET A 194 15.56 -0.16 -6.67
N ARG A 195 15.23 1.10 -6.33
CA ARG A 195 15.94 1.86 -5.29
C ARG A 195 15.76 1.22 -3.91
N ASP A 196 14.54 0.84 -3.55
CA ASP A 196 14.27 0.18 -2.27
C ASP A 196 14.92 -1.20 -2.16
N LYS A 197 14.99 -1.93 -3.27
CA LYS A 197 15.75 -3.19 -3.34
C LYS A 197 17.24 -2.93 -3.12
N ALA A 198 17.84 -1.98 -3.84
CA ALA A 198 19.25 -1.63 -3.70
C ALA A 198 19.60 -1.20 -2.26
N ILE A 199 18.73 -0.42 -1.61
CA ILE A 199 18.91 -0.01 -0.21
C ILE A 199 18.85 -1.21 0.74
N ARG A 200 17.93 -2.15 0.53
CA ARG A 200 17.82 -3.37 1.35
C ARG A 200 19.01 -4.29 1.17
N ASP A 201 19.47 -4.47 -0.07
CA ASP A 201 20.65 -5.27 -0.39
C ASP A 201 21.90 -4.67 0.27
N GLU A 202 22.07 -3.36 0.18
CA GLU A 202 23.19 -2.65 0.82
C GLU A 202 23.16 -2.74 2.34
N LYS A 203 21.96 -2.59 2.94
CA LYS A 203 21.79 -2.76 4.39
C LYS A 203 22.14 -4.18 4.84
N SER A 204 21.79 -5.18 4.05
CA SER A 204 22.10 -6.59 4.32
C SER A 204 23.60 -6.86 4.23
N ARG A 205 24.27 -6.28 3.22
CA ARG A 205 25.74 -6.31 3.09
C ARG A 205 26.45 -5.69 4.29
N LEU A 206 26.02 -4.51 4.72
CA LEU A 206 26.59 -3.83 5.88
C LEU A 206 26.36 -4.61 7.19
N GLN A 207 25.21 -5.27 7.32
CA GLN A 207 24.94 -6.12 8.48
C GLN A 207 25.84 -7.36 8.48
N GLY A 208 26.01 -8.03 7.34
CA GLY A 208 26.95 -9.14 7.19
C GLY A 208 28.38 -8.76 7.58
N ALA A 209 28.88 -7.62 7.08
CA ALA A 209 30.22 -7.13 7.44
C ALA A 209 30.36 -6.82 8.95
N ARG A 210 29.30 -6.34 9.61
CA ARG A 210 29.29 -6.12 11.06
C ARG A 210 29.31 -7.44 11.83
N ASP A 211 28.56 -8.43 11.38
CA ASP A 211 28.47 -9.74 12.02
C ASP A 211 29.79 -10.51 11.87
N GLU A 212 30.41 -10.49 10.68
CA GLU A 212 31.75 -11.03 10.43
C GLU A 212 32.80 -10.36 11.35
N GLY A 213 32.83 -9.02 11.38
CA GLY A 213 33.77 -8.30 12.25
C GLY A 213 33.56 -8.57 13.74
N ARG A 214 32.30 -8.82 14.16
CA ARG A 214 32.00 -9.24 15.54
C ARG A 214 32.52 -10.65 15.81
N GLU A 215 32.32 -11.59 14.89
CA GLU A 215 32.80 -12.97 15.03
C GLU A 215 34.33 -13.03 15.08
N GLU A 216 35.01 -12.32 14.19
CA GLU A 216 36.47 -12.17 14.20
C GLU A 216 36.96 -11.55 15.51
N GLY A 217 36.29 -10.50 16.00
CA GLY A 217 36.60 -9.88 17.28
C GLY A 217 36.45 -10.83 18.48
N ILE A 218 35.43 -11.69 18.49
CA ILE A 218 35.23 -12.72 19.51
C ILE A 218 36.36 -13.76 19.44
N LYS A 219 36.67 -14.28 18.26
CA LYS A 219 37.75 -15.28 18.06
C LYS A 219 39.10 -14.73 18.49
N GLN A 220 39.44 -13.50 18.07
CA GLN A 220 40.69 -12.86 18.46
C GLN A 220 40.73 -12.59 19.97
N GLY A 221 39.64 -12.12 20.57
CA GLY A 221 39.56 -11.89 22.01
C GLY A 221 39.71 -13.17 22.84
N ALA A 222 39.11 -14.27 22.40
CA ALA A 222 39.27 -15.59 23.02
C ALA A 222 40.72 -16.09 22.93
N LYS A 223 41.34 -15.96 21.75
CA LYS A 223 42.75 -16.30 21.53
C LYS A 223 43.67 -15.47 22.44
N ASP A 224 43.50 -14.16 22.47
CA ASP A 224 44.32 -13.27 23.29
C ASP A 224 44.21 -13.61 24.79
N ALA A 225 43.01 -13.96 25.25
CA ALA A 225 42.78 -14.38 26.62
C ALA A 225 43.47 -15.73 26.92
N LEU A 226 43.34 -16.70 26.01
CA LEU A 226 43.95 -18.02 26.15
C LEU A 226 45.47 -17.91 26.20
N VAL A 227 46.09 -17.20 25.24
CA VAL A 227 47.55 -16.96 25.19
C VAL A 227 48.05 -16.35 26.50
N LYS A 228 47.41 -15.29 26.98
CA LYS A 228 47.79 -14.64 28.24
C LYS A 228 47.74 -15.61 29.42
N SER A 229 46.72 -16.48 29.47
CA SER A 229 46.57 -17.48 30.52
C SER A 229 47.64 -18.59 30.44
N THR A 230 47.91 -19.10 29.23
CA THR A 230 48.94 -20.12 28.97
C THR A 230 50.33 -19.62 29.36
N ILE A 231 50.70 -18.41 28.92
CA ILE A 231 51.99 -17.79 29.31
C ILE A 231 52.08 -17.66 30.83
N LYS A 232 50.99 -17.28 31.51
CA LYS A 232 50.97 -17.16 32.97
C LYS A 232 51.17 -18.52 33.66
N LEU A 233 50.55 -19.58 33.15
CA LEU A 233 50.69 -20.94 33.69
C LEU A 233 52.10 -21.50 33.45
N LEU A 234 52.63 -21.34 32.24
CA LEU A 234 53.99 -21.75 31.90
C LEU A 234 55.02 -21.02 32.77
N ARG A 235 54.88 -19.70 32.96
CA ARG A 235 55.75 -18.93 33.88
C ARG A 235 55.68 -19.44 35.32
N LYS A 236 54.51 -19.89 35.79
CA LYS A 236 54.36 -20.50 37.12
C LYS A 236 55.10 -21.84 37.22
N LYS A 237 55.14 -22.63 36.14
CA LYS A 237 55.80 -23.94 36.08
C LYS A 237 57.33 -23.83 35.95
N PHE A 238 57.82 -23.05 35.00
CA PHE A 238 59.24 -22.99 34.64
C PHE A 238 60.00 -21.78 35.22
N LYS A 239 59.31 -20.88 35.93
CA LYS A 239 59.81 -19.59 36.46
C LYS A 239 60.26 -18.61 35.38
N ASP A 240 61.41 -18.86 34.76
CA ASP A 240 62.02 -17.98 33.76
C ASP A 240 61.83 -18.58 32.36
N ILE A 241 60.95 -17.96 31.57
CA ILE A 241 60.74 -18.32 30.16
C ILE A 241 61.39 -17.25 29.30
N PRO A 242 62.34 -17.61 28.43
CA PRO A 242 62.94 -16.71 27.45
C PRO A 242 61.91 -15.99 26.58
N ASP A 243 62.12 -14.69 26.31
CA ASP A 243 61.19 -13.86 25.53
C ASP A 243 60.96 -14.39 24.11
N ASN A 244 61.97 -15.02 23.49
CA ASN A 244 61.83 -15.63 22.17
C ASN A 244 60.81 -16.78 22.14
N ILE A 245 60.62 -17.50 23.24
CA ILE A 245 59.59 -18.55 23.36
C ILE A 245 58.21 -17.90 23.50
N ILE A 246 58.11 -16.83 24.28
CA ILE A 246 56.86 -16.08 24.47
C ILE A 246 56.38 -15.47 23.14
N GLU A 247 57.29 -14.89 22.36
CA GLU A 247 57.01 -14.36 21.03
C GLU A 247 56.54 -15.43 20.04
N SER A 248 57.08 -16.65 20.13
CA SER A 248 56.61 -17.78 19.32
C SER A 248 55.19 -18.18 19.71
N ILE A 249 54.88 -18.28 21.01
CA ILE A 249 53.53 -18.62 21.52
C ILE A 249 52.49 -17.58 21.07
N LEU A 250 52.83 -16.29 21.09
CA LEU A 250 51.95 -15.20 20.62
C LEU A 250 51.54 -15.34 19.14
N LYS A 251 52.35 -16.03 18.34
CA LYS A 251 52.12 -16.22 16.90
C LYS A 251 51.38 -17.52 16.56
N LEU A 252 51.19 -18.43 17.52
CA LEU A 252 50.55 -19.72 17.29
C LEU A 252 49.06 -19.60 16.94
N SER A 253 48.49 -20.61 16.27
CA SER A 253 47.04 -20.72 16.07
C SER A 253 46.34 -21.02 17.40
N LEU A 254 45.03 -20.77 17.47
CA LEU A 254 44.24 -21.08 18.66
C LEU A 254 44.37 -22.57 19.03
N GLU A 255 44.29 -23.47 18.05
CA GLU A 255 44.37 -24.92 18.28
C GLU A 255 45.70 -25.32 18.91
N LYS A 256 46.83 -24.79 18.42
CA LYS A 256 48.15 -25.08 18.99
C LYS A 256 48.31 -24.57 20.43
N ILE A 257 47.63 -23.49 20.80
CA ILE A 257 47.66 -22.98 22.17
C ILE A 257 46.81 -23.87 23.09
N GLU A 258 45.71 -24.42 22.58
CA GLU A 258 44.89 -25.41 23.29
C GLU A 258 45.70 -26.71 23.52
N GLU A 259 46.41 -27.22 22.52
CA GLU A 259 47.30 -28.38 22.66
C GLU A 259 48.36 -28.17 23.75
N ILE A 260 49.01 -27.00 23.80
CA ILE A 260 49.97 -26.67 24.87
C ILE A 260 49.31 -26.66 26.26
N ASN A 261 48.05 -26.24 26.36
CA ASN A 261 47.33 -26.24 27.63
C ASN A 261 46.89 -27.64 28.07
N GLU A 262 46.49 -28.50 27.13
CA GLU A 262 46.13 -29.90 27.40
C GLU A 262 47.34 -30.68 27.92
N ASP A 263 48.48 -30.55 27.23
CA ASP A 263 49.73 -31.24 27.57
C ASP A 263 50.54 -30.50 28.65
N LEU A 264 50.02 -29.41 29.22
CA LEU A 264 50.75 -28.51 30.11
C LEU A 264 51.40 -29.23 31.30
N PHE A 265 50.75 -30.26 31.83
CA PHE A 265 51.25 -31.01 32.97
C PHE A 265 52.31 -32.04 32.58
N ASP A 266 52.25 -32.56 31.35
CA ASP A 266 53.13 -33.59 30.80
C ASP A 266 54.44 -33.02 30.22
N ILE A 267 54.46 -31.72 29.87
CA ILE A 267 55.69 -31.04 29.44
C ILE A 267 56.61 -30.81 30.65
N GLU A 268 57.73 -31.53 30.76
CA GLU A 268 58.64 -31.46 31.92
C GLU A 268 59.79 -30.47 31.74
N SER A 269 60.05 -30.01 30.50
CA SER A 269 61.15 -29.09 30.20
C SER A 269 60.84 -28.07 29.09
N LEU A 270 61.64 -27.00 29.03
CA LEU A 270 61.52 -26.00 27.95
C LEU A 270 61.88 -26.56 26.56
N GLU A 271 62.67 -27.64 26.47
CA GLU A 271 62.96 -28.31 25.18
C GLU A 271 61.76 -29.12 24.66
N GLU A 272 60.93 -29.65 25.56
CA GLU A 272 59.68 -30.31 25.16
C GLU A 272 58.62 -29.29 24.74
N LEU A 273 58.53 -28.15 25.43
CA LEU A 273 57.64 -27.06 25.03
C LEU A 273 57.95 -26.54 23.62
N LYS A 274 59.23 -26.49 23.23
CA LYS A 274 59.65 -26.07 21.88
C LYS A 274 59.10 -26.96 20.76
N LYS A 275 58.67 -28.20 21.05
CA LYS A 275 58.07 -29.09 20.04
C LYS A 275 56.69 -28.60 19.57
N TYR A 276 56.04 -27.71 20.32
CA TYR A 276 54.72 -27.16 20.01
C TYR A 276 54.78 -25.81 19.26
N LEU A 277 55.93 -25.13 19.30
CA LEU A 277 56.16 -23.81 18.71
C LEU A 277 56.40 -23.93 17.19
#